data_AF-A0A1B9BV50-F1
#
_entry.id   AF-A0A1B9BV50-F1
#
_cell.length_a   1.000
_cell.length_b   1.000
_cell.length_c   1.000
_cell.angle_alpha   90.00
_cell.angle_beta   90.00
_cell.angle_gamma   90.00
#
_symmetry.space_group_name_H-M   'P 1'
#
loop_
_entity.id
_entity.type
_entity.pdbx_description
1 polymer ?
#
loop_
_entity_poly.entity_id
_entity_poly.type
_entity_poly.pdbx_seq_one_letter_code
_entity_poly.pdbx_strand_id
1 'polypeptide(L)'
;MGYLLDTNVCIEILRGRNSVLKTRLATRSLDELVLCSVVWAELQCGARLAQNPPQELARLQDAFGHWPRLPFDDSAAEAYGEIRAHLQRAGRLIGGNDLLIAAIAQTNGLTLVTHNTGEFTRVPTLPVEDWQA
;
A
#
# COMPACT_ATOMS: atom_id res chain seq x y z
N MET A 1 7.56 9.22 11.61
CA MET A 1 6.15 8.85 11.33
C MET A 1 6.21 7.95 10.11
N GLY A 2 5.63 6.75 10.15
CA GLY A 2 5.83 5.75 9.09
C GLY A 2 4.78 5.83 7.98
N TYR A 3 5.14 5.35 6.79
CA TYR A 3 4.32 5.35 5.58
C TYR A 3 4.17 3.94 5.04
N LEU A 4 2.94 3.51 4.80
CA LEU A 4 2.64 2.28 4.06
C LEU A 4 2.38 2.65 2.60
N LEU A 5 3.15 2.07 1.66
CA LEU A 5 2.92 2.31 0.24
C LEU A 5 1.92 1.31 -0.33
N ASP A 6 0.89 1.84 -1.00
CA ASP A 6 -0.07 1.05 -1.76
C ASP A 6 0.55 0.46 -3.05
N THR A 7 -0.08 -0.56 -3.61
CA THR A 7 0.37 -1.27 -4.82
C THR A 7 0.50 -0.34 -6.02
N ASN A 8 -0.44 0.59 -6.21
CA ASN A 8 -0.35 1.55 -7.32
C ASN A 8 0.88 2.46 -7.23
N VAL A 9 1.29 2.84 -6.01
CA VAL A 9 2.49 3.66 -5.77
C VAL A 9 3.73 2.83 -6.07
N CYS A 10 3.79 1.59 -5.60
CA CYS A 10 4.89 0.68 -5.87
C CYS A 10 5.09 0.44 -7.38
N ILE A 11 4.00 0.28 -8.14
CA ILE A 11 4.05 0.16 -9.60
C ILE A 11 4.62 1.43 -10.24
N GLU A 12 4.23 2.61 -9.76
CA GLU A 12 4.74 3.87 -10.33
C GLU A 12 6.21 4.13 -9.97
N ILE A 13 6.66 3.70 -8.79
CA ILE A 13 8.08 3.66 -8.41
C ILE A 13 8.87 2.82 -9.41
N LEU A 14 8.41 1.59 -9.69
CA LEU A 14 9.07 0.71 -10.64
C LEU A 14 9.15 1.35 -12.03
N ARG A 15 8.06 1.96 -12.51
CA ARG A 15 8.04 2.67 -13.80
C ARG A 15 9.00 3.84 -13.84
N GLY A 16 9.21 4.52 -12.72
CA GLY A 16 10.21 5.58 -12.58
C GLY A 16 9.95 6.81 -13.44
N ARG A 17 8.70 7.10 -13.79
CA ARG A 17 8.34 8.25 -14.67
C ARG A 17 7.83 9.47 -13.90
N ASN A 18 7.29 9.29 -12.69
CA ASN A 18 6.76 10.39 -11.89
C ASN A 18 7.87 11.12 -11.09
N SER A 19 8.18 12.37 -11.47
CA SER A 19 9.21 13.20 -10.84
C SER A 19 8.83 13.70 -9.43
N VAL A 20 7.54 13.95 -9.19
CA VAL A 20 7.02 14.37 -7.88
C VAL A 20 7.19 13.24 -6.88
N LEU A 21 6.77 12.03 -7.25
CA LEU A 21 6.93 10.82 -6.44
C LEU A 21 8.41 10.56 -6.10
N LYS A 22 9.31 10.67 -7.09
CA LYS A 22 10.76 10.55 -6.85
C LYS A 22 11.28 11.57 -5.84
N THR A 23 10.83 12.82 -5.96
CA THR A 23 11.25 13.90 -5.05
C THR A 23 10.76 13.62 -3.64
N ARG A 24 9.48 13.23 -3.48
CA ARG A 24 8.90 12.85 -2.18
C ARG A 24 9.68 11.71 -1.54
N LEU A 25 9.92 10.62 -2.28
CA LEU A 25 10.70 9.47 -1.81
C LEU A 25 12.12 9.86 -1.39
N ALA A 26 12.80 10.71 -2.17
CA ALA A 26 14.15 11.17 -1.86
C ALA A 26 14.24 12.05 -0.59
N THR A 27 13.11 12.61 -0.13
CA THR A 27 13.05 13.40 1.13
C THR A 27 12.68 12.56 2.36
N ARG A 28 12.46 11.26 2.19
CA ARG A 28 12.12 10.34 3.29
C ARG A 28 13.31 9.46 3.61
N SER A 29 13.40 9.06 4.87
CA SER A 29 14.36 8.02 5.24
C SER A 29 13.76 6.64 4.95
N LEU A 30 14.59 5.67 4.57
CA LEU A 30 14.14 4.33 4.16
C LEU A 30 13.46 3.55 5.30
N ASP A 31 13.80 3.86 6.55
CA ASP A 31 13.16 3.31 7.75
C ASP A 31 11.74 3.86 8.00
N GLU A 32 11.35 4.94 7.33
CA GLU A 32 9.99 5.47 7.38
C GLU A 32 9.05 4.76 6.40
N LEU A 33 9.58 3.97 5.46
CA LEU A 33 8.80 3.39 4.37
C LEU A 33 8.63 1.89 4.55
N VAL A 34 7.38 1.42 4.56
CA VAL A 34 7.04 0.01 4.71
C VAL A 34 6.05 -0.44 3.64
N LEU A 35 6.04 -1.75 3.39
CA LEU A 35 4.99 -2.43 2.65
C LEU A 35 4.16 -3.29 3.61
N CYS A 36 3.08 -3.88 3.11
CA CYS A 36 2.42 -4.98 3.78
C CYS A 36 2.41 -6.25 2.93
N SER A 37 2.08 -7.37 3.55
CA SER A 37 1.99 -8.67 2.90
C SER A 37 0.99 -8.68 1.73
N VAL A 38 -0.08 -7.89 1.82
CA VAL A 38 -1.11 -7.79 0.78
C VAL A 38 -0.57 -7.09 -0.47
N VAL A 39 0.05 -5.91 -0.29
CA VAL A 39 0.72 -5.18 -1.40
C VAL A 39 1.80 -6.05 -2.04
N TRP A 40 2.59 -6.75 -1.21
CA TRP A 40 3.59 -7.69 -1.71
C TRP A 40 2.99 -8.82 -2.55
N ALA A 41 1.85 -9.39 -2.11
CA ALA A 41 1.15 -10.42 -2.85
C ALA A 41 0.63 -9.92 -4.21
N GLU A 42 0.11 -8.69 -4.27
CA GLU A 42 -0.34 -8.08 -5.53
C GLU A 42 0.82 -7.82 -6.49
N LEU A 43 1.94 -7.30 -6.01
CA LEU A 43 3.15 -7.09 -6.81
C LEU A 43 3.69 -8.42 -7.35
N GLN A 44 3.75 -9.46 -6.51
CA GLN A 44 4.17 -10.80 -6.91
C GLN A 44 3.24 -11.39 -7.98
N CYS A 45 1.92 -11.21 -7.83
CA CYS A 45 0.94 -11.63 -8.83
C CYS A 45 1.18 -10.91 -10.17
N GLY A 46 1.30 -9.58 -10.13
CA GLY A 46 1.55 -8.76 -11.32
C GLY A 46 2.85 -9.13 -12.05
N ALA A 47 3.94 -9.33 -11.32
CA ALA A 47 5.22 -9.76 -11.89
C ALA A 47 5.13 -11.15 -12.55
N ARG A 48 4.33 -12.07 -11.99
CA ARG A 48 4.12 -13.42 -12.56
C ARG A 48 3.26 -13.44 -13.81
N LEU A 49 2.36 -12.47 -13.95
CA LEU A 49 1.51 -12.30 -15.11
C LEU A 49 2.17 -11.48 -16.24
N ALA A 50 3.36 -10.92 -16.01
CA ALA A 50 4.06 -10.11 -16.99
C ALA A 50 4.54 -10.92 -18.21
N GLN A 51 4.91 -10.22 -19.29
CA GLN A 51 5.45 -10.85 -20.51
C GLN A 51 6.76 -11.60 -20.24
N ASN A 52 7.58 -11.11 -19.32
CA ASN A 52 8.84 -11.75 -18.90
C ASN A 52 8.89 -11.87 -17.36
N PRO A 53 8.26 -12.90 -16.77
CA PRO A 53 8.17 -13.02 -15.32
C PRO A 53 9.52 -13.08 -14.57
N PRO A 54 10.55 -13.81 -15.04
CA PRO A 54 11.86 -13.79 -14.38
C PRO A 54 12.47 -12.39 -14.25
N GLN A 55 12.34 -11.58 -15.31
CA GLN A 55 12.85 -10.21 -15.32
C GLN A 55 12.08 -9.30 -14.37
N GLU A 56 10.75 -9.35 -14.39
CA GLU A 56 9.92 -8.50 -13.52
C GLU A 56 10.04 -8.90 -12.03
N LEU A 57 10.19 -10.19 -11.73
CA LEU A 57 10.46 -10.66 -10.37
C LEU A 57 11.81 -10.17 -9.85
N ALA A 58 12.86 -10.19 -10.68
CA ALA A 58 14.16 -9.65 -10.31
C ALA A 58 14.07 -8.14 -10.02
N ARG A 59 13.40 -7.38 -10.89
CA ARG A 59 13.20 -5.94 -10.71
C ARG A 59 12.43 -5.60 -9.42
N LEU A 60 11.40 -6.37 -9.12
CA LEU A 60 10.61 -6.25 -7.89
C LEU A 60 11.48 -6.51 -6.66
N GLN A 61 12.27 -7.58 -6.69
CA GLN A 61 13.19 -7.94 -5.61
C GLN A 61 14.27 -6.88 -5.40
N ASP A 62 14.85 -6.34 -6.47
CA ASP A 62 15.86 -5.28 -6.40
C ASP A 62 15.27 -3.99 -5.80
N ALA A 63 14.03 -3.65 -6.13
CA ALA A 63 13.39 -2.43 -5.65
C ALA A 63 12.90 -2.51 -4.20
N PHE A 64 12.29 -3.63 -3.81
CA PHE A 64 11.51 -3.73 -2.57
C PHE A 64 11.91 -4.91 -1.67
N GLY A 65 12.85 -5.76 -2.08
CA GLY A 65 13.20 -6.99 -1.37
C GLY A 65 13.59 -6.76 0.09
N HIS A 66 14.28 -5.66 0.36
CA HIS A 66 14.78 -5.25 1.68
C HIS A 66 13.79 -4.43 2.52
N TRP A 67 12.64 -4.03 1.96
CA TRP A 67 11.68 -3.20 2.67
C TRP A 67 10.96 -4.02 3.75
N PRO A 68 10.75 -3.45 4.95
CA PRO A 68 9.91 -4.09 5.97
C PRO A 68 8.51 -4.37 5.41
N ARG A 69 7.98 -5.54 5.77
CA ARG A 69 6.63 -5.97 5.37
C ARG A 69 5.82 -6.31 6.60
N LEU A 70 4.75 -5.54 6.82
CA LEU A 70 3.81 -5.81 7.91
C LEU A 70 2.85 -6.94 7.52
N PRO A 71 2.62 -7.92 8.39
CA PRO A 71 1.66 -8.98 8.14
C PRO A 71 0.21 -8.50 8.30
N PHE A 72 -0.73 -9.30 7.83
CA PHE A 72 -2.11 -9.24 8.27
C PHE A 72 -2.25 -10.18 9.47
N ASP A 73 -2.15 -9.63 10.68
CA ASP A 73 -2.25 -10.36 11.95
C ASP A 73 -3.62 -10.16 12.62
N ASP A 74 -3.79 -10.68 13.83
CA ASP A 74 -5.06 -10.62 14.56
C ASP A 74 -5.48 -9.17 14.85
N SER A 75 -4.54 -8.27 15.15
CA SER A 75 -4.84 -6.84 15.36
C SER A 75 -5.34 -6.18 14.08
N ALA A 76 -4.70 -6.47 12.93
CA ALA A 76 -5.20 -6.02 11.64
C ALA A 76 -6.57 -6.65 11.28
N ALA A 77 -6.82 -7.89 11.70
CA ALA A 77 -8.11 -8.55 11.47
C ALA A 77 -9.26 -7.91 12.29
N GLU A 78 -8.99 -7.49 13.52
CA GLU A 78 -9.94 -6.74 14.34
C GLU A 78 -10.27 -5.38 13.68
N ALA A 79 -9.25 -4.60 13.32
CA ALA A 79 -9.42 -3.32 12.63
C ALA A 79 -10.18 -3.49 11.30
N TYR A 80 -9.88 -4.55 10.54
CA TYR A 80 -10.61 -4.88 9.32
C TYR A 80 -12.12 -5.06 9.58
N GLY A 81 -12.49 -5.78 10.63
CA GLY A 81 -13.89 -6.01 10.99
C GLY A 81 -14.63 -4.71 11.28
N GLU A 82 -13.99 -3.81 12.03
CA GLU A 82 -14.52 -2.49 12.35
C GLU A 82 -14.70 -1.62 11.10
N ILE A 83 -13.65 -1.48 10.29
CA ILE A 83 -13.69 -0.70 9.05
C ILE A 83 -14.75 -1.25 8.11
N ARG A 84 -14.79 -2.58 7.90
CA ARG A 84 -15.75 -3.23 7.00
C ARG A 84 -17.18 -2.96 7.45
N ALA A 85 -17.48 -3.19 8.72
CA ALA A 85 -18.83 -2.97 9.26
C ALA A 85 -19.25 -1.51 9.14
N HIS A 86 -18.34 -0.57 9.40
CA HIS A 86 -18.59 0.87 9.24
C HIS A 86 -18.92 1.22 7.77
N LEU A 87 -18.05 0.84 6.83
CA LEU A 87 -18.21 1.15 5.40
C LEU A 87 -19.45 0.46 4.81
N GLN A 88 -19.75 -0.77 5.22
CA GLN A 88 -20.91 -1.53 4.76
C GLN A 88 -22.23 -0.89 5.22
N ARG A 89 -22.33 -0.51 6.50
CA ARG A 89 -23.52 0.21 7.00
C ARG A 89 -23.73 1.54 6.29
N ALA A 90 -22.65 2.18 5.87
CA ALA A 90 -22.68 3.45 5.20
C ALA A 90 -22.75 3.36 3.66
N GLY A 91 -22.91 2.15 3.10
CA GLY A 91 -23.08 1.91 1.66
C GLY A 91 -21.88 2.27 0.78
N ARG A 92 -20.67 2.28 1.36
CA ARG A 92 -19.47 2.88 0.76
C ARG A 92 -18.23 1.99 0.88
N LEU A 93 -18.43 0.67 0.68
CA LEU A 93 -17.35 -0.32 0.64
C LEU A 93 -16.25 0.07 -0.36
N ILE A 94 -15.03 -0.35 -0.04
CA ILE A 94 -13.83 -0.23 -0.88
C ILE A 94 -13.38 -1.62 -1.35
N GLY A 95 -12.37 -1.69 -2.20
CA GLY A 95 -11.78 -2.95 -2.65
C GLY A 95 -11.42 -3.91 -1.51
N GLY A 96 -11.55 -5.22 -1.76
CA GLY A 96 -11.31 -6.24 -0.73
C GLY A 96 -9.86 -6.25 -0.22
N ASN A 97 -8.89 -6.12 -1.13
CA ASN A 97 -7.48 -6.00 -0.77
C ASN A 97 -7.18 -4.63 -0.15
N ASP A 98 -7.75 -3.55 -0.70
CA ASP A 98 -7.64 -2.20 -0.14
C ASP A 98 -8.09 -2.15 1.31
N LEU A 99 -9.16 -2.87 1.66
CA LEU A 99 -9.65 -2.98 3.02
C LEU A 99 -8.64 -3.66 3.96
N LEU A 100 -7.94 -4.70 3.49
CA LEU A 100 -6.86 -5.34 4.26
C LEU A 100 -5.66 -4.39 4.43
N ILE A 101 -5.29 -3.67 3.37
CA ILE A 101 -4.20 -2.68 3.37
C ILE A 101 -4.53 -1.56 4.37
N ALA A 102 -5.74 -1.01 4.32
CA ALA A 102 -6.22 0.02 5.23
C ALA A 102 -6.18 -0.43 6.70
N ALA A 103 -6.60 -1.66 6.97
CA ALA A 103 -6.59 -2.22 8.32
C ALA A 103 -5.17 -2.35 8.88
N ILE A 104 -4.21 -2.83 8.07
CA ILE A 104 -2.79 -2.92 8.46
C ILE A 104 -2.23 -1.52 8.72
N ALA A 105 -2.51 -0.55 7.85
CA ALA A 105 -2.04 0.83 8.02
C ALA A 105 -2.59 1.47 9.30
N GLN A 106 -3.90 1.36 9.54
CA GLN A 106 -4.56 1.94 10.70
C GLN A 106 -4.04 1.33 12.02
N THR A 107 -3.93 -0.01 12.08
CA THR A 107 -3.47 -0.72 13.28
C THR A 107 -2.04 -0.35 13.67
N ASN A 108 -1.20 -0.05 12.67
CA ASN A 108 0.20 0.32 12.89
C ASN A 108 0.41 1.85 12.97
N GLY A 109 -0.66 2.65 12.96
CA GLY A 109 -0.57 4.11 13.05
C GLY A 109 0.20 4.76 11.89
N LEU A 110 0.08 4.18 10.69
CA LEU A 110 0.81 4.62 9.49
C LEU A 110 -0.04 5.51 8.59
N THR A 111 0.64 6.41 7.87
CA THR A 111 0.03 7.12 6.74
C THR A 111 0.05 6.23 5.51
N LEU A 112 -1.12 6.01 4.91
CA LEU A 112 -1.24 5.28 3.65
C LEU A 112 -0.92 6.22 2.48
N VAL A 113 0.07 5.87 1.67
CA VAL A 113 0.39 6.58 0.44
C VAL A 113 -0.27 5.84 -0.73
N THR A 114 -1.17 6.52 -1.44
CA THR A 114 -1.97 5.93 -2.53
C THR A 114 -2.41 6.98 -3.54
N HIS A 115 -2.57 6.59 -4.80
CA HIS A 115 -3.28 7.41 -5.79
C HIS A 115 -4.81 7.17 -5.78
N ASN A 116 -5.30 6.14 -5.07
CA ASN A 116 -6.73 5.83 -4.94
C ASN A 116 -7.35 6.54 -3.72
N THR A 117 -7.04 7.83 -3.53
CA THR A 117 -7.44 8.58 -2.33
C THR A 117 -8.96 8.62 -2.12
N GLY A 118 -9.76 8.59 -3.19
CA GLY A 118 -11.22 8.60 -3.11
C GLY A 118 -11.85 7.35 -2.46
N GLU A 119 -11.16 6.21 -2.48
CA GLU A 119 -11.58 5.02 -1.73
C GLU A 119 -11.08 5.09 -0.28
N PHE A 120 -9.78 5.29 -0.09
CA PHE A 120 -9.16 5.19 1.24
C PHE A 120 -9.59 6.31 2.20
N THR A 121 -9.96 7.49 1.71
CA THR A 121 -10.51 8.57 2.56
C THR A 121 -11.88 8.25 3.18
N ARG A 122 -12.54 7.16 2.73
CA ARG A 122 -13.78 6.66 3.34
C ARG A 122 -13.50 5.92 4.65
N VAL A 123 -12.28 5.42 4.84
CA VAL A 123 -11.85 4.72 6.06
C VAL A 123 -11.68 5.76 7.17
N PRO A 124 -12.45 5.69 8.26
CA PRO A 124 -12.30 6.62 9.38
C PRO A 124 -10.88 6.58 9.94
N THR A 125 -10.38 7.74 10.38
CA THR A 125 -9.10 7.90 11.10
C THR A 125 -7.84 7.39 10.39
N LEU A 126 -7.91 6.95 9.13
CA LEU A 126 -6.75 6.57 8.33
C LEU A 126 -6.14 7.83 7.67
N PRO A 127 -4.90 8.23 8.01
CA PRO A 127 -4.21 9.29 7.29
C PRO A 127 -3.83 8.80 5.88
N VAL A 128 -4.16 9.60 4.88
CA VAL A 128 -3.93 9.27 3.46
C VAL A 128 -3.18 10.42 2.78
N GLU A 129 -2.13 10.09 2.04
CA GLU A 129 -1.38 11.03 1.20
C GLU A 129 -1.33 10.55 -0.26
N ASP A 130 -1.44 11.49 -1.20
CA ASP A 130 -1.11 11.25 -2.60
C ASP A 130 0.24 11.91 -2.91
N TRP A 131 1.23 11.10 -3.33
CA TRP A 131 2.56 11.58 -3.71
C TRP A 131 2.74 11.70 -5.23
N GLN A 132 1.68 11.47 -5.99
CA GLN A 132 1.67 11.54 -7.45
C GLN A 132 0.98 12.79 -7.98
N ALA A 133 0.25 13.52 -7.13
CA ALA A 133 -0.47 14.76 -7.42
C ALA A 133 0.38 16.04 -7.30
#